data_AF-A0A2V7S5X7-F1
#
_entry.id   AF-A0A2V7S5X7-F1
#
_cell.length_a   1.000
_cell.length_b   1.000
_cell.length_c   1.000
_cell.angle_alpha   90.00
_cell.angle_beta   90.00
_cell.angle_gamma   90.00
#
_symmetry.space_group_name_H-M   'P 1'
#
loop_
_entity.id
_entity.type
_entity.pdbx_description
1 polymer ?
#
loop_
_entity_poly.entity_id
_entity_poly.type
_entity_poly.pdbx_seq_one_letter_code
_entity_poly.pdbx_strand_id
1 'polypeptide(L)'
;MSAPFPGQERVKHMGELKRGDERWEVFMEMQPDAEVGPGAVRGRLHFLSGERHRSTTWVFLEWSERDVQERFGEFSAVELWHFLETLEG
;
A
#
# COMPACT_ATOMS: atom_id res chain seq x y z
N MET A 1 13.48 -7.90 0.92
CA MET A 1 12.71 -8.77 0.01
C MET A 1 11.31 -8.20 -0.08
N SER A 2 10.78 -7.96 -1.28
CA SER A 2 9.39 -7.50 -1.48
C SER A 2 8.42 -8.58 -1.00
N ALA A 3 7.37 -8.22 -0.27
CA ALA A 3 6.31 -9.17 0.07
C ALA A 3 5.61 -9.61 -1.22
N PRO A 4 5.08 -10.84 -1.34
CA PRO A 4 4.30 -11.25 -2.51
C PRO A 4 3.01 -10.44 -2.60
N PHE A 5 2.51 -10.21 -3.82
CA PHE A 5 1.20 -9.59 -4.02
C PHE A 5 0.09 -10.58 -3.62
N PRO A 6 -0.86 -10.20 -2.75
CA PRO A 6 -1.84 -11.13 -2.20
C PRO A 6 -3.02 -11.44 -3.15
N GLY A 7 -3.09 -10.83 -4.34
CA GLY A 7 -4.23 -10.94 -5.24
C GLY A 7 -5.19 -9.75 -5.11
N GLN A 8 -5.93 -9.46 -6.19
CA GLN A 8 -6.77 -8.26 -6.29
C GLN A 8 -7.95 -8.27 -5.32
N GLU A 9 -8.42 -9.46 -4.92
CA GLU A 9 -9.53 -9.63 -3.99
C GLU A 9 -9.17 -9.28 -2.53
N ARG A 10 -7.87 -9.15 -2.23
CA ARG A 10 -7.36 -8.83 -0.88
C ARG A 10 -6.75 -7.44 -0.77
N VAL A 11 -6.90 -6.62 -1.82
CA VAL A 11 -6.35 -5.26 -1.85
C VAL A 11 -7.37 -4.25 -2.36
N LYS A 12 -7.17 -2.99 -1.98
CA LYS A 12 -7.90 -1.85 -2.52
C LYS A 12 -7.06 -1.17 -3.59
N HIS A 13 -7.62 -0.94 -4.79
CA HIS A 13 -6.95 -0.13 -5.81
C HIS A 13 -6.94 1.35 -5.39
N MET A 14 -5.75 1.94 -5.37
CA MET A 14 -5.51 3.31 -4.92
C MET A 14 -5.28 4.30 -6.07
N GLY A 15 -5.09 3.78 -7.28
CA GLY A 15 -4.87 4.59 -8.47
C GLY A 15 -3.64 4.12 -9.23
N GLU A 16 -3.19 4.98 -10.13
CA GLU A 16 -2.13 4.67 -11.07
C GLU A 16 -1.05 5.74 -11.05
N LEU A 17 0.19 5.32 -11.28
CA LEU A 17 1.35 6.17 -11.34
C LEU A 17 2.08 5.96 -12.67
N LYS A 18 2.27 7.03 -13.44
CA LYS A 18 3.12 7.02 -14.64
C LYS A 18 4.50 7.55 -14.29
N ARG A 19 5.56 6.77 -14.52
CA ARG A 19 6.97 7.18 -14.39
C ARG A 19 7.74 6.83 -15.66
N GLY A 20 8.13 7.84 -16.42
CA GLY A 20 8.74 7.64 -17.74
C GLY A 20 7.82 6.84 -18.65
N ASP A 21 8.34 5.72 -19.16
CA ASP A 21 7.60 4.78 -20.02
C ASP A 21 6.80 3.73 -19.23
N GLU A 22 6.94 3.71 -17.90
CA GLU A 22 6.31 2.71 -17.03
C GLU A 22 5.00 3.24 -16.42
N ARG A 23 4.00 2.37 -16.36
CA ARG A 23 2.73 2.59 -15.65
C ARG A 23 2.64 1.59 -14.51
N TRP A 24 2.45 2.11 -13.31
CA TRP A 24 2.34 1.35 -12.08
C TRP A 24 0.90 1.42 -11.58
N GLU A 25 0.29 0.27 -11.33
CA GLU A 25 -0.95 0.19 -10.56
C GLU A 25 -0.61 0.15 -9.08
N VAL A 26 -1.33 0.94 -8.27
CA VAL A 26 -1.09 1.07 -6.84
C VAL A 26 -2.22 0.43 -6.07
N PHE A 27 -1.86 -0.46 -5.15
CA PHE A 27 -2.78 -1.21 -4.33
C PHE A 27 -2.42 -1.11 -2.85
N MET A 28 -3.43 -1.12 -2.00
CA MET A 28 -3.30 -1.14 -0.55
C MET A 28 -3.82 -2.47 -0.01
N GLU A 29 -2.95 -3.22 0.65
CA GLU A 29 -3.32 -4.39 1.45
C GLU A 29 -3.58 -3.94 2.88
N MET A 30 -4.69 -4.39 3.46
CA MET A 30 -5.06 -4.16 4.86
C MET A 30 -5.18 -5.51 5.56
N GLN A 31 -4.61 -5.59 6.76
CA GLN A 31 -4.70 -6.80 7.60
C GLN A 31 -5.06 -6.41 9.04
N PRO A 32 -6.06 -7.05 9.66
CA PRO A 32 -6.34 -6.86 11.08
C PRO A 32 -5.15 -7.21 11.96
N ASP A 33 -4.95 -6.42 13.02
CA ASP A 33 -3.84 -6.55 13.96
C ASP A 33 -4.34 -6.61 15.41
N ALA A 34 -4.79 -7.79 15.80
CA ALA A 34 -5.29 -8.05 17.15
C ALA A 34 -4.22 -7.95 18.25
N GLU A 35 -2.92 -7.95 17.88
CA GLU A 35 -1.83 -7.79 18.85
C GLU A 35 -1.74 -6.36 19.39
N VAL A 36 -2.08 -5.37 18.55
CA VAL A 36 -2.13 -3.96 18.95
C VAL A 36 -3.44 -3.63 19.66
N GLY A 37 -4.56 -4.15 19.15
CA GLY A 37 -5.86 -3.95 19.79
C GLY A 37 -7.05 -4.43 18.96
N PRO A 38 -8.23 -4.54 19.57
CA PRO A 38 -9.45 -4.90 18.87
C PRO A 38 -9.78 -3.81 17.83
N GLY A 39 -9.83 -4.22 16.56
CA GLY A 39 -10.15 -3.32 15.44
C GLY A 39 -8.93 -2.65 14.79
N ALA A 40 -7.73 -2.76 15.37
CA ALA A 40 -6.53 -2.21 14.75
C ALA A 40 -6.23 -2.91 13.42
N VAL A 41 -5.68 -2.16 12.46
CA VAL A 41 -5.42 -2.61 11.09
C VAL A 41 -4.04 -2.13 10.66
N ARG A 42 -3.24 -3.04 10.11
CA ARG A 42 -2.00 -2.71 9.42
C ARG A 42 -2.21 -2.55 7.93
N GLY A 43 -1.49 -1.61 7.34
CA GLY A 43 -1.51 -1.35 5.90
C GLY A 43 -0.13 -1.51 5.26
N ARG A 44 -0.11 -2.06 4.04
CA ARG A 44 1.07 -2.10 3.17
C ARG A 44 0.67 -1.72 1.74
N LEU A 45 1.60 -1.12 1.01
CA LEU A 45 1.40 -0.73 -0.39
C LEU A 45 2.07 -1.70 -1.34
N HIS A 46 1.45 -1.90 -2.49
CA HIS A 46 1.99 -2.66 -3.62
C HIS A 46 1.92 -1.81 -4.88
N PHE A 47 3.02 -1.79 -5.62
CA PHE A 47 3.15 -1.16 -6.93
C PHE A 47 3.44 -2.24 -7.96
N LEU A 48 2.57 -2.40 -8.95
CA LEU A 48 2.68 -3.42 -10.00
C LEU A 48 2.87 -2.79 -11.38
N SER A 49 3.81 -3.30 -12.17
CA SER A 49 4.05 -2.90 -13.56
C SER A 49 4.49 -4.12 -14.37
N GLY A 50 3.54 -4.78 -15.03
CA GLY A 50 3.76 -6.08 -15.66
C GLY A 50 4.29 -7.11 -14.65
N GLU A 51 5.48 -7.66 -14.92
CA GLU A 51 6.17 -8.61 -14.03
C GLU A 51 6.91 -7.94 -12.86
N ARG A 52 6.95 -6.61 -12.81
CA ARG A 52 7.65 -5.88 -11.76
C ARG A 52 6.72 -5.62 -10.58
N HIS A 53 7.26 -5.84 -9.39
CA HIS A 53 6.57 -5.59 -8.15
C HIS A 53 7.49 -4.88 -7.16
N ARG A 54 6.99 -3.81 -6.56
CA ARG A 54 7.55 -3.24 -5.33
C ARG A 54 6.49 -3.18 -4.25
N SER A 55 6.89 -3.37 -2.99
CA SER A 55 5.99 -3.25 -1.85
C SER A 55 6.68 -2.62 -0.65
N THR A 56 5.93 -1.90 0.16
CA THR A 56 6.40 -1.52 1.49
C THR A 56 6.35 -2.71 2.46
N THR A 57 7.01 -2.59 3.61
CA THR A 57 6.64 -3.38 4.80
C THR A 57 5.28 -2.92 5.35
N TRP A 58 4.81 -3.49 6.46
CA TRP A 58 3.67 -2.95 7.20
C TRP A 58 4.05 -1.59 7.79
N VAL A 59 3.62 -0.53 7.12
CA VAL A 59 4.06 0.85 7.36
C VAL A 59 2.95 1.70 7.96
N PHE A 60 1.73 1.20 7.93
CA PHE A 60 0.56 1.86 8.47
C PHE A 60 -0.06 1.00 9.56
N LEU A 61 -0.51 1.67 10.61
CA LEU A 61 -1.22 1.07 11.74
C LEU A 61 -2.28 2.07 12.19
N GLU A 62 -3.54 1.70 12.03
CA GLU A 62 -4.69 2.53 12.41
C GLU A 62 -5.64 1.74 13.29
N TRP A 63 -6.55 2.44 13.98
CA TRP A 63 -7.53 1.84 14.89
C TRP A 63 -8.74 1.23 14.20
N SER A 64 -8.91 1.49 12.90
CA SER A 64 -9.95 0.89 12.07
C SER A 64 -9.60 0.93 10.59
N GLU A 65 -10.22 0.06 9.77
CA GLU A 65 -10.10 0.14 8.31
C GLU A 65 -10.59 1.48 7.75
N ARG A 66 -11.56 2.11 8.42
CA ARG A 66 -12.09 3.41 8.01
C ARG A 66 -11.01 4.49 8.12
N ASP A 67 -10.28 4.51 9.23
CA ASP A 67 -9.19 5.47 9.45
C ASP A 67 -8.08 5.30 8.42
N VAL A 68 -7.77 4.04 8.06
CA VAL A 68 -6.87 3.75 6.92
C VAL A 68 -7.44 4.39 5.66
N GLN A 69 -8.70 4.12 5.30
CA GLN A 69 -9.26 4.65 4.05
C GLN A 69 -9.33 6.18 4.00
N GLU A 70 -9.67 6.84 5.10
CA GLU A 70 -9.73 8.31 5.19
C GLU A 70 -8.34 8.91 5.01
N ARG A 71 -7.33 8.42 5.74
CA ARG A 71 -5.95 8.94 5.62
C ARG A 71 -5.31 8.62 4.28
N PHE A 72 -5.54 7.43 3.72
CA PHE A 72 -4.92 7.00 2.47
C PHE A 72 -5.62 7.52 1.22
N GLY A 73 -6.91 7.84 1.30
CA GLY A 73 -7.62 8.50 0.23
C GLY A 73 -7.07 9.89 -0.10
N GLU A 74 -6.33 10.51 0.83
CA GLU A 74 -5.72 11.83 0.65
C GLU A 74 -4.41 11.80 -0.14
N PHE A 75 -3.69 10.66 -0.14
CA PHE A 75 -2.41 10.56 -0.84
C PHE A 75 -2.59 10.20 -2.31
N SER A 76 -1.85 10.90 -3.16
CA SER A 76 -1.70 10.53 -4.57
C SER A 76 -0.72 9.35 -4.72
N ALA A 77 -0.86 8.62 -5.83
CA ALA A 77 0.02 7.49 -6.17
C ALA A 77 1.52 7.88 -6.23
N VAL A 78 1.84 9.13 -6.58
CA VAL A 78 3.22 9.64 -6.62
C VAL A 78 3.78 9.90 -5.22
N GLU A 79 2.99 10.44 -4.29
CA GLU A 79 3.41 10.66 -2.91
C GLU A 79 3.69 9.32 -2.20
N LEU A 80 2.83 8.33 -2.44
CA LEU A 80 3.02 6.98 -1.93
C LEU A 80 4.27 6.31 -2.47
N TRP A 81 4.62 6.58 -3.73
CA TRP A 81 5.86 6.08 -4.32
C TRP A 81 7.10 6.71 -3.71
N HIS A 82 7.11 8.03 -3.49
CA HIS A 82 8.22 8.70 -2.81
C HIS A 82 8.40 8.21 -1.37
N PHE A 83 7.30 7.89 -0.69
CA PHE A 83 7.37 7.23 0.61
C PHE A 83 8.08 5.88 0.55
N LEU A 84 7.75 5.04 -0.44
CA LEU A 84 8.47 3.78 -0.68
C LEU A 84 9.97 4.02 -0.95
N GLU A 85 10.32 4.95 -1.84
CA GLU A 85 11.73 5.27 -2.14
C GLU A 85 12.49 5.69 -0.87
N THR A 86 11.85 6.48 0.01
CA THR A 86 12.44 6.91 1.29
C THR A 86 12.70 5.75 2.25
N LEU A 87 11.86 4.72 2.24
CA LEU A 87 12.04 3.53 3.07
C LEU A 87 13.14 2.60 2.55
N GLU A 88 13.40 2.63 1.25
CA GLU A 88 14.41 1.79 0.60
C GLU A 88 15.84 2.33 0.76
N GLY A 89 16.00 3.62 1.08
CA GLY A 89 17.29 4.27 1.36
C GLY A 89 17.98 4.77 0.10
#